data_AF-A0A2W1MUX2-F1
#
_entry.id   AF-A0A2W1MUX2-F1
#
_cell.length_a   1.000
_cell.length_b   1.000
_cell.length_c   1.000
_cell.angle_alpha   90.00
_cell.angle_beta   90.00
_cell.angle_gamma   90.00
#
_symmetry.space_group_name_H-M   'P 1'
#
loop_
_entity.id
_entity.type
_entity.pdbx_description
1 polymer ?
#
loop_
_entity_poly.entity_id
_entity_poly.type
_entity_poly.pdbx_seq_one_letter_code
_entity_poly.pdbx_strand_id
1 'polypeptide(L)'
;MKPITTYLANSFPEHSVTMSARPGGSLVVCLERAGNRYLRVVAAGALADADQLDALVKQIQLDLKLRKGGELWLATDGHRAGIELPTYSGMPLRLGKKPFMARPQ
;
A
#
# COMPACT_ATOMS: atom_id res chain seq x y z
N MET A 1 -13.09 -17.65 17.64
CA MET A 1 -12.50 -16.68 16.68
C MET A 1 -12.03 -17.46 15.46
N LYS A 2 -12.39 -17.05 14.24
CA LYS A 2 -11.76 -17.61 13.03
C LYS A 2 -10.28 -17.24 13.04
N PRO A 3 -9.35 -18.11 12.59
CA PRO A 3 -7.95 -17.76 12.53
C PRO A 3 -7.77 -16.51 11.65
N ILE A 4 -6.97 -15.54 12.09
CA ILE A 4 -6.70 -14.30 11.33
C ILE A 4 -6.19 -14.64 9.91
N THR A 5 -5.40 -15.70 9.79
CA THR A 5 -4.90 -16.20 8.51
C THR A 5 -6.02 -16.67 7.59
N THR A 6 -7.07 -17.31 8.13
CA THR A 6 -8.27 -17.71 7.36
C THR A 6 -9.07 -16.49 6.91
N TYR A 7 -9.18 -15.47 7.75
CA TYR A 7 -9.84 -14.22 7.38
C TYR A 7 -9.14 -13.57 6.18
N LEU A 8 -7.83 -13.40 6.27
CA LEU A 8 -7.03 -12.84 5.18
C LEU A 8 -7.06 -13.71 3.92
N ALA A 9 -7.01 -15.04 4.05
CA ALA A 9 -7.14 -15.94 2.90
C ALA A 9 -8.49 -15.78 2.18
N ASN A 10 -9.58 -15.59 2.92
CA ASN A 10 -10.90 -15.33 2.34
C ASN A 10 -10.98 -13.94 1.68
N SER A 11 -10.30 -12.93 2.23
CA SER A 11 -10.26 -11.59 1.65
C SER A 11 -9.37 -11.49 0.39
N PHE A 12 -8.40 -12.39 0.24
CA PHE A 12 -7.45 -12.44 -0.86
C PHE A 12 -7.37 -13.83 -1.50
N PRO A 13 -8.46 -14.35 -2.09
CA PRO A 13 -8.54 -15.75 -2.54
C PRO A 13 -7.56 -16.08 -3.69
N GLU A 14 -7.14 -15.08 -4.45
CA GLU A 14 -6.14 -15.23 -5.52
C GLU A 14 -4.69 -15.20 -5.03
N HIS A 15 -4.46 -15.03 -3.72
CA HIS A 15 -3.13 -14.90 -3.13
C HIS A 15 -2.90 -15.99 -2.09
N SER A 16 -1.69 -16.54 -2.05
CA SER A 16 -1.21 -17.32 -0.92
C SER A 16 -0.91 -16.37 0.24
N VAL A 17 -1.54 -16.61 1.39
CA VAL A 17 -1.35 -15.81 2.61
C VAL A 17 -0.46 -16.56 3.59
N THR A 18 0.65 -15.94 3.96
CA THR A 18 1.52 -16.43 5.05
C THR A 18 1.71 -15.36 6.10
N MET A 19 1.81 -15.79 7.35
CA MET A 19 2.06 -14.92 8.49
C MET A 19 3.25 -15.43 9.28
N SER A 20 4.15 -14.54 9.66
CA SER A 20 5.32 -14.89 10.45
C SER A 20 5.50 -13.91 11.60
N ALA A 21 5.61 -14.43 12.82
CA ALA A 21 5.94 -13.60 13.98
C ALA A 21 7.41 -13.16 13.90
N ARG A 22 7.66 -11.93 14.33
CA ARG A 22 9.01 -11.36 14.44
C ARG A 22 9.34 -11.17 15.91
N PRO A 23 10.60 -11.37 16.32
CA PRO A 23 11.06 -10.96 17.65
C PRO A 23 10.73 -9.48 17.88
N GLY A 24 10.02 -9.18 18.97
CA GLY A 24 9.52 -7.82 19.26
C GLY A 24 8.01 -7.60 19.09
N GLY A 25 7.22 -8.66 18.89
CA GLY A 25 5.75 -8.57 18.98
C GLY A 25 5.06 -8.01 17.72
N SER A 26 5.76 -8.04 16.59
CA SER A 26 5.18 -7.72 15.28
C SER A 26 4.92 -8.99 14.46
N LEU A 27 3.98 -8.91 13.53
CA LEU A 27 3.65 -9.93 12.55
C LEU A 27 3.96 -9.41 11.15
N VAL A 28 4.57 -10.26 10.34
CA VAL A 28 4.75 -10.00 8.92
C VAL A 28 3.64 -10.73 8.18
N VAL A 29 2.80 -9.97 7.48
CA VAL A 29 1.80 -10.48 6.54
C VAL A 29 2.44 -10.50 5.16
N CYS A 30 2.39 -11.67 4.52
CA CYS A 30 2.88 -11.89 3.18
C CYS A 30 1.75 -12.39 2.30
N LEU A 31 1.55 -11.70 1.18
CA LEU A 31 0.60 -12.05 0.12
C LEU A 31 1.40 -12.33 -1.14
N GLU A 32 1.23 -13.53 -1.71
CA GLU A 32 1.94 -13.93 -2.92
C GLU A 32 0.97 -14.38 -4.00
N ARG A 33 1.17 -13.87 -5.22
CA ARG A 33 0.40 -14.27 -6.41
C ARG A 33 1.29 -14.24 -7.64
N ALA A 34 1.39 -15.37 -8.34
CA ALA A 34 2.10 -15.48 -9.62
C ALA A 34 3.52 -14.87 -9.60
N GLY A 35 4.28 -15.12 -8.53
CA GLY A 35 5.64 -14.59 -8.35
C GLY A 35 5.73 -13.14 -7.83
N ASN A 36 4.61 -12.42 -7.75
CA ASN A 36 4.54 -11.11 -7.11
C ASN A 36 4.27 -11.24 -5.61
N ARG A 37 5.15 -10.63 -4.82
CA ARG A 37 5.10 -10.68 -3.35
C ARG A 37 4.81 -9.31 -2.76
N TYR A 38 3.79 -9.24 -1.91
CA TYR A 38 3.49 -8.09 -1.07
C TYR A 38 3.80 -8.45 0.39
N LEU A 39 4.53 -7.57 1.06
CA LEU A 39 4.94 -7.72 2.45
C LEU A 39 4.47 -6.51 3.25
N ARG A 40 3.90 -6.76 4.42
CA ARG A 40 3.53 -5.72 5.37
C ARG A 40 3.81 -6.18 6.80
N VAL A 41 4.37 -5.29 7.59
CA VAL A 41 4.56 -5.51 9.03
C VAL A 41 3.40 -4.86 9.78
N VAL A 42 2.80 -5.59 10.70
CA VAL A 42 1.72 -5.12 11.59
C VAL A 42 2.08 -5.45 13.03
N ALA A 43 1.68 -4.61 13.98
CA ALA A 43 1.82 -4.94 15.39
C ALA A 43 0.89 -6.12 15.72
N ALA A 44 1.31 -7.07 16.56
CA ALA A 44 0.47 -8.23 16.90
C ALA A 44 -0.86 -7.80 17.57
N GLY A 45 -0.84 -6.72 18.35
CA GLY A 45 -2.05 -6.15 18.96
C GLY A 45 -3.00 -5.46 17.99
N ALA A 46 -2.55 -5.14 16.76
CA ALA A 46 -3.37 -4.48 15.75
C ALA A 46 -4.31 -5.44 14.99
N LEU A 47 -4.34 -6.72 15.38
CA LEU A 47 -5.20 -7.76 14.80
C LEU A 47 -6.17 -8.33 15.84
N ALA A 48 -6.30 -7.67 17.00
CA ALA A 48 -7.12 -8.14 18.11
C ALA A 48 -8.62 -7.90 17.88
N ASP A 49 -8.96 -6.93 17.02
CA ASP A 49 -10.34 -6.52 16.74
C ASP A 49 -10.69 -6.66 15.24
N ALA A 50 -11.95 -6.97 14.96
CA ALA A 50 -12.49 -7.14 13.61
C ALA A 50 -12.39 -5.84 12.80
N ASP A 51 -12.64 -4.69 13.41
CA ASP A 51 -12.55 -3.39 12.73
C ASP A 51 -11.13 -3.09 12.26
N GLN A 52 -10.13 -3.44 13.06
CA GLN A 52 -8.72 -3.27 12.71
C GLN A 52 -8.29 -4.22 11.59
N LEU A 53 -8.83 -5.44 11.59
CA LEU A 53 -8.59 -6.43 10.55
C LEU A 53 -9.21 -5.98 9.22
N ASP A 54 -10.40 -5.39 9.24
CA ASP A 54 -11.03 -4.79 8.06
C ASP A 54 -10.27 -3.58 7.54
N ALA A 55 -9.80 -2.71 8.44
CA ALA A 55 -8.95 -1.60 8.06
C ALA A 55 -7.66 -2.09 7.38
N LEU A 56 -7.04 -3.15 7.92
CA LEU A 56 -5.87 -3.78 7.31
C LEU A 56 -6.18 -4.32 5.91
N VAL A 57 -7.28 -5.04 5.74
CA VAL A 57 -7.69 -5.57 4.42
C VAL A 57 -7.89 -4.43 3.42
N LYS A 58 -8.64 -3.38 3.78
CA LYS A 58 -8.86 -2.21 2.92
C LYS A 58 -7.55 -1.54 2.53
N GLN A 59 -6.62 -1.43 3.48
CA GLN A 59 -5.33 -0.80 3.23
C GLN A 59 -4.45 -1.64 2.31
N ILE A 60 -4.42 -2.97 2.49
CA ILE A 60 -3.71 -3.89 1.58
C ILE A 60 -4.32 -3.81 0.17
N GLN A 61 -5.65 -3.80 0.05
CA GLN A 61 -6.32 -3.65 -1.25
C GLN A 61 -5.95 -2.33 -1.93
N LEU A 62 -5.89 -1.23 -1.17
CA LEU A 62 -5.44 0.06 -1.68
C LEU A 62 -3.98 0.00 -2.13
N ASP A 63 -3.08 -0.56 -1.33
CA ASP A 63 -1.67 -0.69 -1.67
C ASP A 63 -1.46 -1.51 -2.95
N LEU A 64 -2.20 -2.62 -3.10
CA LEU A 64 -2.16 -3.45 -4.31
C LEU A 64 -2.70 -2.70 -5.54
N LYS A 65 -3.81 -1.94 -5.38
CA LYS A 65 -4.34 -1.08 -6.45
C LYS A 65 -3.37 0.03 -6.82
N LEU A 66 -2.68 0.64 -5.85
CA LEU A 66 -1.68 1.67 -6.07
C LEU A 66 -0.42 1.14 -6.75
N ARG A 67 0.01 -0.10 -6.45
CA ARG A 67 1.11 -0.74 -7.19
C ARG A 67 0.74 -1.01 -8.64
N LYS A 68 -0.42 -1.63 -8.87
CA LYS A 68 -0.93 -1.89 -10.23
C LYS A 68 -1.18 -0.61 -11.01
N GLY A 69 -1.72 0.41 -10.35
CA GLY A 69 -1.91 1.74 -10.89
C GLY A 69 -0.57 2.39 -11.20
N GLY A 70 0.35 2.42 -10.23
CA GLY A 70 1.72 2.95 -10.32
C GLY A 70 2.55 2.37 -11.48
N GLU A 71 2.38 1.08 -11.77
CA GLU A 71 2.94 0.45 -12.97
C GLU A 71 2.38 1.06 -14.27
N LEU A 72 1.08 1.42 -14.30
CA LEU A 72 0.47 2.17 -15.40
C LEU A 72 1.03 3.60 -15.53
N TRP A 73 1.45 4.24 -14.43
CA TRP A 73 2.12 5.56 -14.47
C TRP A 73 3.58 5.50 -14.94
N LEU A 74 4.21 4.31 -14.90
CA LEU A 74 5.59 4.10 -15.34
C LEU A 74 5.68 3.51 -16.76
N ALA A 75 4.65 2.80 -17.23
CA ALA A 75 4.70 1.99 -18.45
C ALA A 75 4.40 2.74 -19.76
N THR A 76 4.13 4.04 -19.73
CA THR A 76 3.93 4.84 -20.95
C THR A 76 5.01 5.93 -21.00
N ASP A 77 6.15 5.54 -21.56
CA ASP A 77 7.09 6.44 -22.23
C ASP A 77 7.51 7.69 -21.42
N GLY A 78 8.02 7.50 -20.19
CA GLY A 78 8.82 8.51 -19.47
C GLY A 78 8.12 9.85 -19.19
N HIS A 79 6.85 10.00 -19.56
CA HIS A 79 6.04 11.17 -19.34
C HIS A 79 5.15 10.86 -18.16
N ARG A 80 5.50 11.44 -17.01
CA ARG A 80 4.59 11.58 -15.87
C ARG A 80 3.28 12.12 -16.43
N ALA A 81 2.26 11.27 -16.53
CA ALA A 81 0.91 11.72 -16.77
C ALA A 81 0.56 12.61 -15.59
N GLY A 82 0.68 13.94 -15.77
CA GLY A 82 0.28 14.91 -14.77
C GLY A 82 -1.23 14.87 -14.70
N ILE A 83 -1.79 13.92 -13.95
CA ILE A 83 -3.20 14.02 -13.57
C ILE A 83 -3.26 15.22 -12.64
N GLU A 84 -3.81 16.32 -13.15
CA GLU A 84 -4.14 17.47 -12.33
C GLU A 84 -5.17 17.00 -11.31
N LEU A 85 -4.72 16.90 -10.06
CA LEU A 85 -5.61 16.63 -8.94
C LEU A 85 -6.62 17.78 -8.89
N PRO A 86 -7.94 17.49 -8.87
CA PRO A 86 -8.94 18.55 -8.72
C PRO A 86 -8.65 19.27 -7.40
N THR A 87 -8.28 20.54 -7.51
CA THR A 87 -8.11 21.37 -6.32
C THR A 87 -9.46 21.84 -5.85
N TYR A 88 -9.64 21.92 -4.54
CA TYR A 88 -10.83 22.51 -3.92
C TYR A 88 -11.06 23.98 -4.32
N SER A 89 -10.09 24.60 -5.02
CA SER A 89 -10.12 25.97 -5.53
C SER A 89 -10.31 26.09 -7.05
N GLY A 90 -10.48 24.99 -7.79
CA GLY A 90 -10.69 25.00 -9.25
C GLY A 90 -9.48 25.47 -10.08
N MET A 91 -8.29 25.54 -9.49
CA MET A 91 -7.06 26.03 -10.13
C MET A 91 -6.00 24.91 -10.18
N PRO A 92 -5.36 24.65 -11.32
CA PRO A 92 -4.40 23.55 -11.44
C PRO A 92 -3.15 23.78 -10.57
N LEU A 93 -2.79 22.78 -9.77
CA LEU A 93 -1.55 22.76 -8.99
C LEU A 93 -0.35 22.52 -9.92
N ARG A 94 0.36 23.60 -10.26
CA ARG A 94 1.66 23.48 -10.92
C ARG A 94 2.69 22.98 -9.91
N LEU A 95 3.10 21.72 -10.03
CA LEU A 95 4.30 21.19 -9.36
C LEU A 95 5.54 21.86 -9.97
N GLY A 96 5.83 23.08 -9.54
CA GLY A 96 7.09 23.75 -9.87
C GLY A 96 8.25 22.95 -9.28
N LYS A 97 9.26 22.64 -10.10
CA LYS A 97 10.58 22.24 -9.60
C LYS A 97 11.05 23.37 -8.68
N LYS A 98 11.06 23.17 -7.36
CA LYS A 98 11.72 24.14 -6.46
C LYS A 98 13.17 24.28 -6.93
N PRO A 99 13.67 25.48 -7.27
CA PRO A 99 15.09 25.67 -7.41
C PRO A 99 15.70 25.41 -6.03
N PHE A 100 16.70 24.53 -6.02
CA PHE A 100 17.58 24.31 -4.88
C PHE A 100 18.26 25.65 -4.55
N MET A 101 17.79 26.35 -3.52
CA MET A 101 18.49 27.54 -3.02
C MET A 101 19.80 27.08 -2.38
N ALA A 102 20.92 27.37 -3.06
CA ALA A 102 22.24 27.29 -2.46
C ALA A 102 22.32 28.31 -1.32
N ARG A 103 22.79 27.86 -0.14
CA ARG A 103 23.10 28.77 0.98
C ARG A 103 24.34 29.59 0.62
N PRO A 104 24.37 30.90 0.89
CA PRO A 104 25.60 31.69 0.79
C PRO A 104 26.57 31.29 1.92
N GLN A 105 27.88 31.29 1.60
CA GLN A 105 28.98 31.23 2.57
C GLN A 105 29.15 32.57 3.26
#